data_AF-A0A7W1GSD3-F1
#
_entry.id   AF-A0A7W1GSD3-F1
#
_cell.length_a   1.000
_cell.length_b   1.000
_cell.length_c   1.000
_cell.angle_alpha   90.00
_cell.angle_beta   90.00
_cell.angle_gamma   90.00
#
_symmetry.space_group_name_H-M   'P 1'
#
loop_
_entity.id
_entity.type
_entity.pdbx_description
1 polymer ?
#
loop_
_entity_poly.entity_id
_entity_poly.type
_entity_poly.pdbx_seq_one_letter_code
_entity_poly.pdbx_strand_id
1 'polypeptide(L)'
;MKKLRSYEEEMADTRVEISSGSVYTALGLKNHEEMETKSNLVIEISKAIQKKKLTQTQAAEIFGISQPKLSVLLSGHFRGYSVER
;
A
#
# COMPACT_ATOMS: atom_id res chain seq x y z
N MET A 1 -27.28 37.37 6.57
CA MET A 1 -26.56 36.84 5.39
C MET A 1 -25.26 36.21 5.88
N LYS A 2 -25.13 34.88 5.82
CA LYS A 2 -23.89 34.19 6.22
C LYS A 2 -22.86 34.39 5.09
N LYS A 3 -21.73 35.00 5.42
CA LYS A 3 -20.57 35.15 4.53
C LYS A 3 -20.10 33.74 4.15
N LEU A 4 -20.20 33.38 2.87
CA LEU A 4 -19.51 32.20 2.34
C LEU A 4 -18.01 32.51 2.46
N ARG A 5 -17.29 31.74 3.26
CA ARG A 5 -15.82 31.74 3.27
C ARG A 5 -15.36 31.35 1.87
N SER A 6 -14.34 32.04 1.36
CA SER A 6 -13.80 31.73 0.04
C SER A 6 -13.17 30.34 0.06
N TYR A 7 -13.19 29.65 -1.08
CA TYR A 7 -12.63 28.29 -1.22
C TYR A 7 -11.16 28.20 -0.73
N GLU A 8 -10.41 29.30 -0.81
CA GLU A 8 -9.04 29.40 -0.29
C GLU A 8 -8.96 29.39 1.24
N GLU A 9 -9.94 29.95 1.95
CA GLU A 9 -10.02 29.88 3.43
C GLU A 9 -10.41 28.48 3.92
N GLU A 10 -11.16 27.70 3.12
CA GLU A 10 -11.53 26.32 3.44
C GLU A 10 -10.35 25.35 3.28
N MET A 11 -9.49 25.57 2.29
CA MET A 11 -8.25 24.79 2.09
C MET A 11 -7.21 25.03 3.21
N ALA A 12 -7.25 26.19 3.87
CA ALA A 12 -6.32 26.56 4.95
C ALA A 12 -6.58 25.83 6.28
N ASP A 13 -7.74 25.18 6.45
CA ASP A 13 -8.06 24.36 7.63
C ASP A 13 -7.76 22.86 7.42
N THR A 14 -6.91 22.53 6.45
CA THR A 14 -6.40 21.15 6.34
C THR A 14 -5.20 20.99 7.27
N ARG A 15 -5.43 20.45 8.46
CA ARG A 15 -4.36 20.05 9.38
C ARG A 15 -3.63 18.83 8.82
N VAL A 16 -2.44 19.04 8.26
CA VAL A 16 -1.55 17.97 7.80
C VAL A 16 -0.56 17.65 8.91
N GLU A 17 -0.54 16.39 9.36
CA GLU A 17 0.48 15.90 10.29
C GLU A 17 1.56 15.12 9.53
N ILE A 18 2.81 15.54 9.68
CA ILE A 18 3.96 14.81 9.13
C ILE A 18 4.29 13.68 10.10
N SER A 19 3.99 12.45 9.73
CA SER A 19 4.45 11.26 10.44
C SER A 19 5.72 10.71 9.78
N SER A 20 6.73 10.40 10.59
CA SER A 20 7.98 9.76 10.16
C SER A 20 7.93 8.23 10.24
N GLY A 21 6.78 7.67 10.64
CA GLY A 21 6.58 6.23 10.81
C GLY A 21 5.63 5.61 9.80
N SER A 22 5.33 4.32 9.99
CA SER A 22 4.35 3.60 9.21
C SER A 22 2.97 4.27 9.27
N VAL A 23 2.36 4.46 8.09
CA VAL A 23 0.98 4.97 7.97
C VAL A 23 0.01 4.05 8.71
N TYR A 24 0.30 2.74 8.81
CA TYR A 24 -0.55 1.81 9.55
C TYR A 24 -0.56 2.10 11.05
N THR A 25 0.61 2.45 11.61
CA THR A 25 0.75 2.85 13.02
C THR A 25 0.10 4.21 13.26
N ALA A 26 0.30 5.17 12.35
CA ALA A 26 -0.30 6.49 12.44
C ALA A 26 -1.84 6.45 12.41
N LEU A 27 -2.42 5.53 11.64
CA LEU A 27 -3.88 5.33 11.56
C LEU A 27 -4.46 4.49 12.72
N GLY A 28 -3.63 3.99 13.63
CA GLY A 28 -4.09 3.23 14.81
C GLY A 28 -4.83 1.93 14.48
N LEU A 29 -4.54 1.32 13.32
CA LEU A 29 -5.24 0.11 12.90
C LEU A 29 -4.91 -1.06 13.82
N LYS A 30 -5.92 -1.88 14.15
CA LYS A 30 -5.77 -3.02 15.09
C LYS A 30 -4.69 -4.03 14.66
N ASN A 31 -4.42 -4.15 13.36
CA ASN A 31 -3.45 -5.06 12.78
C ASN A 31 -2.29 -4.31 12.09
N HIS A 32 -1.91 -3.13 12.61
CA HIS A 32 -0.92 -2.26 11.96
C HIS A 32 0.42 -2.96 11.68
N GLU A 33 0.93 -3.76 12.62
CA GLU A 33 2.22 -4.46 12.48
C GLU A 33 2.20 -5.52 11.37
N GLU A 34 1.11 -6.29 11.28
CA GLU A 34 0.90 -7.28 10.22
C GLU A 34 0.78 -6.62 8.85
N MET A 35 0.05 -5.50 8.77
CA MET A 35 -0.12 -4.76 7.51
C MET A 35 1.16 -4.10 7.05
N GLU A 36 1.93 -3.54 7.97
CA GLU A 36 3.26 -3.00 7.70
C GLU A 36 4.18 -4.09 7.16
N THR A 37 4.23 -5.24 7.83
CA THR A 37 5.02 -6.41 7.40
C THR A 37 4.63 -6.88 6.00
N LYS A 38 3.32 -7.06 5.73
CA LYS A 38 2.84 -7.44 4.40
C LYS A 38 3.20 -6.41 3.33
N SER A 39 3.03 -5.13 3.64
CA SER A 39 3.32 -4.05 2.69
C SER A 39 4.81 -4.00 2.33
N ASN A 40 5.69 -4.12 3.31
CA ASN A 40 7.14 -4.17 3.13
C ASN A 40 7.54 -5.38 2.27
N LEU A 41 6.96 -6.56 2.54
CA LEU A 41 7.20 -7.75 1.73
C LEU A 41 6.80 -7.56 0.26
N VAL A 42 5.61 -7.01 0.01
CA VAL A 42 5.10 -6.77 -1.34
C VAL A 42 5.96 -5.74 -2.09
N ILE A 43 6.45 -4.71 -1.39
CA ILE A 43 7.41 -3.74 -1.94
C ILE A 43 8.69 -4.44 -2.38
N GLU A 44 9.27 -5.31 -1.55
CA GLU A 44 10.50 -6.03 -1.89
C GLU A 44 10.29 -7.02 -3.05
N ILE A 45 9.14 -7.70 -3.11
CA ILE A 45 8.76 -8.54 -4.26
C ILE A 45 8.70 -7.70 -5.54
N SER A 46 8.03 -6.54 -5.49
CA SER A 46 7.93 -5.63 -6.64
C SER A 46 9.31 -5.17 -7.13
N LYS A 47 10.19 -4.77 -6.21
CA LYS A 47 11.58 -4.40 -6.52
C LYS A 47 12.36 -5.56 -7.14
N ALA A 48 12.20 -6.78 -6.62
CA ALA A 48 12.87 -7.96 -7.15
C ALA A 48 12.44 -8.30 -8.58
N ILE A 49 11.13 -8.23 -8.88
CA ILE A 49 10.57 -8.41 -10.23
C ILE A 49 11.18 -7.40 -11.19
N GLN A 50 11.18 -6.12 -10.82
CA GLN A 50 11.76 -5.03 -11.63
C GLN A 50 13.26 -5.22 -11.87
N LYS A 51 14.02 -5.53 -10.82
CA LYS A 51 15.48 -5.77 -10.90
C LYS A 51 15.83 -6.93 -11.84
N LYS A 52 14.99 -7.96 -11.86
CA LYS A 52 15.15 -9.13 -12.75
C LYS A 52 14.55 -8.92 -14.14
N LYS A 53 13.96 -7.75 -14.43
CA LYS A 53 13.27 -7.43 -15.69
C LYS A 53 12.20 -8.46 -16.08
N LEU A 54 11.54 -9.03 -15.08
CA LEU A 54 10.48 -10.02 -15.30
C LEU A 54 9.18 -9.28 -15.63
N THR A 55 8.46 -9.81 -16.61
CA THR A 55 7.05 -9.44 -16.76
C THR A 55 6.24 -10.01 -15.60
N GLN A 56 5.07 -9.43 -15.37
CA GLN A 56 4.16 -9.94 -14.34
C GLN A 56 3.74 -11.40 -14.60
N THR A 57 3.60 -11.81 -15.86
CA THR A 57 3.30 -13.20 -16.23
C THR A 57 4.45 -14.14 -15.87
N GLN A 58 5.69 -13.79 -16.22
CA GLN A 58 6.87 -14.60 -15.88
C GLN A 58 7.05 -14.71 -14.37
N ALA A 59 6.85 -13.60 -13.64
CA ALA A 59 6.88 -13.62 -12.19
C ALA A 59 5.77 -14.55 -11.63
N ALA A 60 4.55 -14.47 -12.15
CA ALA A 60 3.44 -15.30 -11.70
C ALA A 60 3.71 -16.80 -11.90
N GLU A 61 4.32 -17.17 -13.02
CA GLU A 61 4.80 -18.54 -13.29
C GLU A 61 5.83 -18.99 -12.25
N ILE A 62 6.82 -18.15 -11.94
CA ILE A 62 7.84 -18.44 -10.89
C ILE A 62 7.19 -18.60 -9.52
N PHE A 63 6.21 -17.76 -9.19
CA PHE A 63 5.48 -17.82 -7.91
C PHE A 63 4.45 -18.96 -7.86
N GLY A 64 4.19 -19.66 -8.97
CA GLY A 64 3.18 -20.72 -9.04
C GLY A 64 1.75 -20.22 -8.81
N ILE A 65 1.48 -18.95 -9.12
CA ILE A 65 0.15 -18.33 -9.00
C ILE A 65 -0.30 -17.78 -10.35
N SER A 66 -1.60 -17.55 -10.51
CA SER A 66 -2.12 -16.89 -11.70
C SER A 66 -1.66 -15.43 -11.78
N GLN A 67 -1.39 -14.91 -12.98
CA GLN A 67 -1.03 -13.50 -13.18
C GLN A 67 -2.05 -12.50 -12.56
N PRO A 68 -3.38 -12.72 -12.63
CA PRO A 68 -4.34 -11.83 -11.96
C PRO A 68 -4.14 -11.76 -10.44
N LYS A 69 -3.88 -12.90 -9.78
CA LYS A 69 -3.56 -12.93 -8.33
C LYS A 69 -2.30 -12.15 -8.00
N LEU A 70 -1.24 -12.31 -8.80
CA LEU A 70 -0.01 -11.54 -8.60
C LEU A 70 -0.26 -10.03 -8.82
N SER A 71 -1.12 -9.67 -9.77
CA SER A 71 -1.49 -8.28 -10.01
C SER A 71 -2.20 -7.66 -8.81
N VAL A 72 -3.22 -8.33 -8.29
CA VAL A 72 -3.95 -7.93 -7.08
C VAL A 72 -2.98 -7.74 -5.90
N LEU A 73 -2.04 -8.67 -5.70
CA LEU A 73 -1.03 -8.58 -4.65
C LEU A 73 -0.16 -7.32 -4.81
N LEU A 74 0.41 -7.10 -5.99
CA LEU A 74 1.29 -5.96 -6.28
C LEU A 74 0.56 -4.61 -6.27
N SER A 75 -0.74 -4.59 -6.51
CA SER A 75 -1.60 -3.41 -6.38
C SER A 75 -2.02 -3.11 -4.95
N GLY A 76 -1.44 -3.76 -3.94
CA GLY A 76 -1.69 -3.46 -2.53
C GLY A 76 -2.86 -4.21 -1.90
N HIS A 77 -3.51 -5.12 -2.63
CA HIS A 77 -4.66 -5.88 -2.14
C HIS A 77 -4.22 -7.19 -1.46
N PHE A 78 -3.27 -7.07 -0.53
CA PHE A 78 -2.63 -8.20 0.14
C PHE A 78 -3.24 -8.56 1.50
N ARG A 79 -4.33 -7.90 1.92
CA ARG A 79 -4.97 -8.11 3.23
C ARG A 79 -5.35 -9.58 3.48
N GLY A 80 -5.88 -10.25 2.47
CA GLY A 80 -6.31 -11.67 2.54
C GLY A 80 -5.20 -12.71 2.35
N TYR A 81 -3.94 -12.30 2.17
CA TYR A 81 -2.81 -13.21 2.04
C TYR A 81 -2.16 -13.41 3.41
N SER A 82 -1.74 -14.63 3.76
CA SER A 82 -0.95 -14.87 4.98
C SER A 82 0.53 -14.55 4.73
N VAL A 83 1.24 -14.08 5.76
CA VAL A 83 2.72 -13.99 5.75
C VAL A 83 3.34 -15.32 6.18
N GLU A 84 2.56 -16.17 6.86
CA GLU A 84 2.99 -17.46 7.36
C GLU A 84 2.69 -18.59 6.36
N ARG A 85 3.50 -19.65 6.43
CA ARG A 85 3.39 -20.86 5.60
C ARG A 85 2.67 -21.97 6.35
#